data_AF-A0A1V5P8Q4-F1
#
_entry.id   AF-A0A1V5P8Q4-F1
#
_cell.length_a   1.000
_cell.length_b   1.000
_cell.length_c   1.000
_cell.angle_alpha   90.00
_cell.angle_beta   90.00
_cell.angle_gamma   90.00
#
_symmetry.space_group_name_H-M   'P 1'
#
loop_
_entity.id
_entity.type
_entity.pdbx_description
1 polymer ?
#
loop_
_entity_poly.entity_id
_entity_poly.type
_entity_poly.pdbx_seq_one_letter_code
_entity_poly.pdbx_strand_id
1 'polypeptide(L)'
;MLDEAFGEARANELITRLSAALRVRPFDFIRKADSSQVVSFLQNEHPQTIALILSYLEPKQSALVLSSLPFEKQANVITRIANMGATSHEYVKDTERVLEQKLASMLMGTQTIAGGIDSLVLILNSVDRGTEKRLLGTLEQLDPELAEEVKNRMFVFEDITKLTNQAIQRVLREIDNRDLAIALKTAGKEVTKAIFDNISKRLQEMITEDMEFMGPIRVRDVEEAQQKIVNVIRRLDDAGEIIISRSQEDELVV
;
A
#
# COMPACT_ATOMS: atom_id res chain seq x y z
N MET A 1 -57.21 19.87 10.37
CA MET A 1 -57.19 18.40 10.47
C MET A 1 -56.61 17.71 9.23
N LEU A 2 -56.76 18.23 7.99
CA LEU A 2 -56.07 17.65 6.82
C LEU A 2 -54.58 18.09 6.70
N ASP A 3 -54.24 19.34 7.05
CA ASP A 3 -52.85 19.82 6.97
C ASP A 3 -51.91 19.14 7.98
N GLU A 4 -52.40 18.85 9.19
CA GLU A 4 -51.65 18.08 10.21
C GLU A 4 -51.43 16.63 9.75
N ALA A 5 -52.44 16.00 9.14
CA ALA A 5 -52.34 14.62 8.63
C ALA A 5 -51.40 14.50 7.40
N PHE A 6 -51.34 15.51 6.53
CA PHE A 6 -50.39 15.55 5.40
C PHE A 6 -48.95 15.82 5.83
N GLY A 7 -48.76 16.63 6.87
CA GLY A 7 -47.47 16.85 7.52
C GLY A 7 -46.96 15.57 8.18
N GLU A 8 -47.82 14.85 8.89
CA GLU A 8 -47.49 13.60 9.58
C GLU A 8 -47.17 12.47 8.59
N ALA A 9 -47.91 12.33 7.49
CA ALA A 9 -47.63 11.35 6.44
C ALA A 9 -46.29 11.61 5.73
N ARG A 10 -45.98 12.87 5.38
CA ARG A 10 -44.68 13.24 4.77
C ARG A 10 -43.53 13.16 5.76
N ALA A 11 -43.76 13.50 7.03
CA ALA A 11 -42.77 13.32 8.09
C ALA A 11 -42.46 11.84 8.31
N ASN A 12 -43.47 10.98 8.35
CA ASN A 12 -43.29 9.54 8.44
C ASN A 12 -42.59 8.97 7.20
N GLU A 13 -42.88 9.47 5.99
CA GLU A 13 -42.17 9.08 4.78
C GLU A 13 -40.71 9.53 4.80
N LEU A 14 -40.43 10.76 5.23
CA LEU A 14 -39.08 11.30 5.38
C LEU A 14 -38.30 10.58 6.48
N ILE A 15 -38.93 10.26 7.62
CA ILE A 15 -38.34 9.45 8.69
C ILE A 15 -38.09 8.03 8.19
N THR A 16 -38.99 7.45 7.39
CA THR A 16 -38.79 6.12 6.81
C THR A 16 -37.64 6.13 5.80
N ARG A 17 -37.51 7.17 4.97
CA ARG A 17 -36.40 7.34 4.02
C ARG A 17 -35.07 7.65 4.71
N LEU A 18 -35.06 8.52 5.72
CA LEU A 18 -33.87 8.78 6.54
C LEU A 18 -33.47 7.54 7.32
N SER A 19 -34.42 6.83 7.92
CA SER A 19 -34.15 5.57 8.65
C SER A 19 -33.66 4.48 7.71
N ALA A 20 -34.14 4.42 6.46
CA ALA A 20 -33.63 3.51 5.44
C ALA A 20 -32.22 3.89 4.96
N ALA A 21 -31.90 5.19 4.89
CA ALA A 21 -30.58 5.70 4.55
C ALA A 21 -29.56 5.58 5.70
N LEU A 22 -30.03 5.63 6.96
CA LEU A 22 -29.24 5.49 8.19
C LEU A 22 -29.12 4.03 8.67
N ARG A 23 -29.85 3.09 8.06
CA ARG A 23 -29.68 1.66 8.34
C ARG A 23 -28.36 1.20 7.71
N VAL A 24 -27.39 0.92 8.59
CA VAL A 24 -26.21 0.10 8.24
C VAL A 24 -26.74 -1.15 7.53
N ARG A 25 -26.31 -1.35 6.29
CA ARG A 25 -26.70 -2.52 5.51
C ARG A 25 -26.13 -3.75 6.22
N PRO A 26 -26.95 -4.77 6.53
CA PRO A 26 -26.43 -5.97 7.14
C PRO A 26 -25.28 -6.55 6.32
N PHE A 27 -24.23 -6.98 7.02
CA PHE A 27 -23.02 -7.59 6.46
C PHE A 27 -22.19 -6.65 5.57
N ASP A 28 -22.22 -5.34 5.82
CA ASP A 28 -21.45 -4.35 5.02
C ASP A 28 -19.95 -4.64 4.99
N PHE A 29 -19.40 -5.19 6.09
CA PHE A 29 -18.00 -5.59 6.17
C PHE A 29 -17.64 -6.75 5.21
N ILE A 30 -18.57 -7.69 4.96
CA ILE A 30 -18.37 -8.79 4.00
C ILE A 30 -18.43 -8.27 2.57
N ARG A 31 -19.29 -7.29 2.31
CA ARG A 31 -19.41 -6.65 0.99
C ARG A 31 -18.13 -5.91 0.57
N LYS A 32 -17.40 -5.35 1.54
CA LYS A 32 -16.15 -4.61 1.32
C LYS A 32 -14.91 -5.50 1.30
N ALA A 33 -15.00 -6.73 1.80
CA ALA A 33 -13.89 -7.67 1.83
C ALA A 33 -13.56 -8.23 0.45
N ASP A 34 -12.30 -8.64 0.24
CA ASP A 34 -11.90 -9.26 -1.02
C ASP A 34 -12.63 -10.59 -1.23
N SER A 35 -12.95 -10.88 -2.49
CA SER A 35 -13.72 -12.06 -2.88
C SER A 35 -13.07 -13.38 -2.43
N SER A 36 -11.74 -13.47 -2.45
CA SER A 36 -11.00 -14.65 -1.96
C SER A 36 -11.10 -14.82 -0.44
N GLN A 37 -11.10 -13.71 0.30
CA GLN A 37 -11.23 -13.70 1.76
C GLN A 37 -12.63 -14.14 2.17
N VAL A 38 -13.67 -13.65 1.47
CA VAL A 38 -15.06 -14.04 1.72
C VAL A 38 -15.27 -15.54 1.46
N VAL A 39 -14.70 -16.08 0.37
CA VAL A 39 -14.72 -17.52 0.08
C VAL A 39 -14.07 -18.32 1.22
N SER A 40 -12.85 -17.93 1.60
CA SER A 40 -12.08 -18.62 2.63
C SER A 40 -12.76 -18.60 3.99
N PHE A 41 -13.43 -17.49 4.31
CA PHE A 41 -14.20 -17.32 5.54
C PHE A 41 -15.48 -18.17 5.54
N LEU A 42 -16.26 -18.16 4.45
CA LEU A 42 -17.58 -18.78 4.41
C LEU A 42 -17.57 -20.29 4.14
N GLN A 43 -16.51 -20.85 3.56
CA GLN A 43 -16.46 -22.28 3.18
C GLN A 43 -16.67 -23.26 4.36
N ASN A 44 -16.32 -22.84 5.57
CA ASN A 44 -16.41 -23.63 6.80
C ASN A 44 -17.67 -23.34 7.62
N GLU A 45 -18.46 -22.33 7.24
CA GLU A 45 -19.68 -21.95 7.95
C GLU A 45 -20.84 -22.91 7.65
N HIS A 46 -21.84 -22.90 8.52
CA HIS A 46 -23.02 -23.75 8.38
C HIS A 46 -23.86 -23.28 7.16
N PRO A 47 -24.50 -24.19 6.38
CA PRO A 47 -25.24 -23.79 5.17
C PRO A 47 -26.36 -22.77 5.40
N GLN A 48 -26.89 -22.64 6.62
CA GLN A 48 -27.90 -21.63 6.98
C GLN A 48 -27.28 -20.24 7.08
N THR A 49 -26.09 -20.16 7.68
CA THR A 49 -25.33 -18.92 7.80
C THR A 49 -24.87 -18.43 6.44
N ILE A 50 -24.38 -19.35 5.60
CA ILE A 50 -24.01 -19.05 4.21
C ILE A 50 -25.24 -18.54 3.45
N ALA A 51 -26.37 -19.25 3.52
CA ALA A 51 -27.62 -18.83 2.86
C ALA A 51 -28.06 -17.43 3.29
N LEU A 52 -28.03 -17.14 4.60
CA LEU A 52 -28.35 -15.83 5.14
C LEU A 52 -27.45 -14.75 4.54
N ILE A 53 -26.14 -14.94 4.58
CA ILE A 53 -25.17 -13.94 4.10
C ILE A 53 -25.31 -13.73 2.59
N LEU A 54 -25.42 -14.80 1.79
CA LEU A 54 -25.55 -14.71 0.34
C LEU A 54 -26.81 -13.97 -0.11
N SER A 55 -27.88 -13.98 0.70
CA SER A 55 -29.09 -13.19 0.46
C SER A 55 -28.90 -11.67 0.63
N TYR A 56 -27.81 -11.23 1.28
CA TYR A 56 -27.48 -9.81 1.48
C TYR A 56 -26.28 -9.33 0.65
N LEU A 57 -25.52 -10.24 0.03
CA LEU A 57 -24.39 -9.92 -0.85
C LEU A 57 -24.83 -9.64 -2.29
N GLU A 58 -23.92 -9.05 -3.07
CA GLU A 58 -24.16 -8.80 -4.49
C GLU A 58 -24.14 -10.10 -5.29
N PRO A 59 -25.01 -10.28 -6.31
CA PRO A 59 -25.16 -11.54 -7.03
C PRO A 59 -23.86 -12.13 -7.57
N LYS A 60 -22.93 -11.28 -8.03
CA LYS A 60 -21.62 -11.71 -8.54
C LYS A 60 -20.75 -12.33 -7.44
N GLN A 61 -20.68 -11.68 -6.28
CA GLN A 61 -19.93 -12.15 -5.12
C GLN A 61 -20.56 -13.43 -4.57
N SER A 62 -21.90 -13.49 -4.49
CA SER A 62 -22.63 -14.68 -4.06
C SER A 62 -22.41 -15.88 -4.99
N ALA A 63 -22.40 -15.66 -6.31
CA ALA A 63 -22.12 -16.71 -7.29
C ALA A 63 -20.72 -17.29 -7.12
N LEU A 64 -19.72 -16.43 -6.88
CA LEU A 64 -18.35 -16.87 -6.64
C LEU A 64 -18.24 -17.74 -5.39
N VAL A 65 -18.80 -17.27 -4.27
CA VAL A 65 -18.82 -18.04 -3.01
C VAL A 65 -19.52 -19.38 -3.23
N LEU A 66 -20.71 -19.38 -3.83
CA LEU A 66 -21.46 -20.61 -4.07
C LEU A 66 -20.65 -21.60 -4.94
N SER A 67 -20.02 -21.12 -6.02
CA SER A 67 -19.20 -21.95 -6.92
C SER A 67 -17.98 -22.57 -6.24
N SER A 68 -17.48 -21.96 -5.17
CA SER A 68 -16.32 -22.45 -4.40
C SER A 68 -16.67 -23.55 -3.39
N LEU A 69 -17.95 -23.78 -3.11
CA LEU A 69 -18.40 -24.78 -2.13
C LEU A 69 -18.48 -26.18 -2.75
N PRO A 70 -18.30 -27.26 -1.97
CA PRO A 70 -18.62 -28.62 -2.41
C PRO A 70 -20.08 -28.75 -2.87
N PHE A 71 -20.33 -29.56 -3.89
CA PHE A 71 -21.66 -29.70 -4.53
C PHE A 71 -22.79 -30.00 -3.53
N GLU A 72 -22.53 -30.86 -2.54
CA GLU A 72 -23.51 -31.18 -1.49
C GLU A 72 -23.87 -29.94 -0.65
N LYS A 73 -22.88 -29.10 -0.31
CA LYS A 73 -23.13 -27.83 0.39
C LYS A 73 -23.86 -26.82 -0.50
N GLN A 74 -23.53 -26.74 -1.79
CA GLN A 74 -24.23 -25.86 -2.75
C GLN A 74 -25.73 -26.15 -2.77
N ALA A 75 -26.11 -27.42 -2.90
CA ALA A 75 -27.51 -27.84 -2.91
C ALA A 75 -28.25 -27.45 -1.63
N ASN A 76 -27.62 -27.63 -0.47
CA ASN A 76 -28.16 -27.21 0.83
C ASN A 76 -28.33 -25.69 0.94
N VAL A 77 -27.33 -24.92 0.48
CA VAL A 77 -27.36 -23.45 0.53
C VAL A 77 -28.46 -22.90 -0.39
N ILE A 78 -28.54 -23.36 -1.64
CA ILE A 78 -29.56 -22.90 -2.60
C ILE A 78 -30.97 -23.22 -2.09
N THR A 79 -31.18 -24.43 -1.58
CA THR A 79 -32.48 -24.86 -1.03
C THR A 79 -32.89 -23.97 0.14
N ARG A 80 -31.94 -23.59 1.00
CA ARG A 80 -32.21 -22.68 2.13
C ARG A 80 -32.51 -21.27 1.65
N ILE A 81 -31.75 -20.71 0.72
CA ILE A 81 -32.04 -19.38 0.14
C ILE A 81 -33.46 -19.35 -0.46
N ALA A 82 -33.84 -20.40 -1.20
CA ALA A 82 -35.15 -20.48 -1.85
C ALA A 82 -36.34 -20.59 -0.85
N ASN A 83 -36.12 -21.22 0.30
CA ASN A 83 -37.16 -21.45 1.31
C ASN A 83 -37.09 -20.49 2.52
N MET A 84 -36.10 -19.60 2.56
CA MET A 84 -35.90 -18.69 3.68
C MET A 84 -36.97 -17.59 3.65
N GLY A 85 -37.78 -17.52 4.71
CA GLY A 85 -38.73 -16.44 4.95
C GLY A 85 -38.07 -15.21 5.58
N ALA A 86 -38.88 -14.31 6.12
CA ALA A 86 -38.39 -13.14 6.83
C ALA A 86 -37.62 -13.55 8.10
N THR A 87 -36.32 -13.24 8.17
CA THR A 87 -35.49 -13.39 9.37
C THR A 87 -35.68 -12.17 10.28
N SER A 88 -35.75 -12.38 11.60
CA SER A 88 -35.88 -11.25 12.54
C SER A 88 -34.64 -10.36 12.49
N HIS A 89 -34.85 -9.04 12.60
CA HIS A 89 -33.76 -8.07 12.54
C HIS A 89 -32.73 -8.28 13.66
N GLU A 90 -33.19 -8.68 14.85
CA GLU A 90 -32.34 -9.00 16.00
C GLU A 90 -31.40 -10.17 15.71
N TYR A 91 -31.92 -11.24 15.09
CA TYR A 91 -31.12 -12.40 14.73
C TYR A 91 -30.07 -12.10 13.65
N VAL A 92 -30.42 -11.26 12.67
CA VAL A 92 -29.47 -10.78 11.66
C VAL A 92 -28.34 -9.99 12.32
N LYS A 93 -28.68 -9.07 13.22
CA LYS A 93 -27.70 -8.23 13.93
C LYS A 93 -26.77 -9.03 14.84
N ASP A 94 -27.29 -10.03 15.55
CA ASP A 94 -26.47 -10.91 16.38
C ASP A 94 -25.54 -11.77 15.54
N THR A 95 -26.04 -12.30 14.41
CA THR A 95 -25.24 -13.07 13.46
C THR A 95 -24.14 -12.20 12.85
N GLU A 96 -24.47 -10.97 12.46
CA GLU A 96 -23.54 -9.98 11.94
C GLU A 96 -22.41 -9.68 12.94
N ARG A 97 -22.75 -9.39 14.20
CA ARG A 97 -21.77 -9.11 15.26
C ARG A 97 -20.79 -10.26 15.49
N VAL A 98 -21.29 -11.50 15.52
CA VAL A 98 -20.44 -12.68 15.72
C VAL A 98 -19.52 -12.92 14.52
N LEU A 99 -20.03 -12.73 13.30
CA LEU A 99 -19.24 -12.90 12.09
C LEU A 99 -18.21 -11.79 11.91
N GLU A 100 -18.53 -10.56 12.29
CA GLU A 100 -17.60 -9.43 12.26
C GLU A 100 -16.42 -9.68 13.19
N GLN A 101 -16.66 -10.13 14.42
CA GLN A 101 -15.61 -10.50 15.37
C GLN A 101 -14.74 -11.65 14.86
N LYS A 102 -15.35 -12.69 14.28
CA LYS A 102 -14.60 -13.81 13.69
C LYS A 102 -13.77 -13.39 12.49
N LEU A 103 -14.34 -12.62 11.57
CA LEU A 103 -13.62 -12.12 10.40
C LEU A 103 -12.47 -11.21 10.82
N ALA A 104 -12.70 -10.30 11.77
CA ALA A 104 -11.65 -9.48 12.35
C ALA A 104 -10.52 -10.35 12.93
N SER A 105 -10.82 -11.41 13.68
CA SER A 105 -9.80 -12.32 14.22
C SER A 105 -9.03 -13.10 13.13
N MET A 106 -9.69 -13.47 12.02
CA MET A 106 -9.07 -14.13 10.88
C MET A 106 -8.16 -13.16 10.10
N LEU A 107 -8.61 -11.91 9.94
CA LEU A 107 -7.83 -10.83 9.37
C LEU A 107 -6.66 -10.42 10.29
N MET A 108 -6.79 -10.51 11.62
CA MET A 108 -5.66 -10.28 12.55
C MET A 108 -4.55 -11.33 12.40
N GLY A 109 -4.81 -12.51 11.83
CA GLY A 109 -3.79 -13.47 11.40
C GLY A 109 -3.03 -13.04 10.14
N THR A 110 -3.56 -12.05 9.41
CA THR A 110 -2.93 -11.35 8.28
C THR A 110 -2.71 -9.91 8.73
N GLN A 111 -1.71 -9.66 9.59
CA GLN A 111 -1.41 -8.33 10.11
C GLN A 111 -1.49 -7.27 8.99
N THR A 112 -2.57 -6.50 8.95
CA THR A 112 -2.52 -5.15 8.41
C THR A 112 -1.86 -4.33 9.51
N ILE A 113 -0.53 -4.26 9.45
CA ILE A 113 0.28 -3.40 10.32
C ILE A 113 -0.21 -1.98 10.08
N ALA A 114 -1.04 -1.46 10.98
CA ALA A 114 -1.43 -0.06 10.99
C ALA A 114 -0.23 0.74 11.53
N GLY A 115 0.69 1.11 10.65
CA GLY A 115 1.92 1.84 10.98
C GLY A 115 3.18 1.16 10.44
N GLY A 116 4.29 1.34 11.14
CA GLY A 116 5.60 0.83 10.73
C GLY A 116 6.39 1.80 9.86
N ILE A 117 7.60 1.39 9.51
CA ILE A 117 8.60 2.23 8.85
C ILE A 117 8.09 2.73 7.50
N ASP A 118 7.43 1.88 6.71
CA ASP A 118 6.88 2.28 5.42
C ASP A 118 5.80 3.37 5.55
N SER A 119 4.94 3.30 6.59
CA SER A 119 3.95 4.36 6.86
C SER A 119 4.61 5.67 7.29
N LEU A 120 5.65 5.58 8.13
CA LEU A 120 6.41 6.74 8.58
C LEU A 120 7.15 7.41 7.40
N VAL A 121 7.74 6.63 6.49
CA VAL A 121 8.41 7.10 5.28
C VAL A 121 7.43 7.84 4.37
N LEU A 122 6.22 7.30 4.16
CA LEU A 122 5.19 7.98 3.36
C LEU A 122 4.77 9.32 3.98
N ILE A 123 4.63 9.38 5.31
CA ILE A 123 4.32 10.63 6.02
C ILE A 123 5.47 11.63 5.87
N LEU A 124 6.71 11.20 6.11
CA LEU A 124 7.89 12.06 6.03
C LEU A 124 8.15 12.57 4.61
N ASN A 125 7.87 11.78 3.58
CA ASN A 125 7.95 12.21 2.18
C ASN A 125 6.84 13.20 1.78
N SER A 126 5.81 13.38 2.61
CA SER A 126 4.67 14.26 2.34
C SER A 126 4.72 15.59 3.10
N VAL A 127 5.62 15.75 4.06
CA VAL A 127 5.79 17.00 4.81
C VAL A 127 6.84 17.88 4.15
N ASP A 128 6.85 19.17 4.49
CA ASP A 128 7.89 20.09 4.01
C ASP A 128 9.28 19.68 4.52
N ARG A 129 10.32 19.99 3.73
CA ARG A 129 11.72 19.64 4.01
C ARG A 129 12.21 20.13 5.38
N GLY A 130 11.71 21.27 5.86
CA GLY A 130 12.07 21.81 7.18
C GLY A 130 11.49 20.97 8.32
N THR A 131 10.23 20.55 8.20
CA THR A 131 9.59 19.64 9.14
C THR A 131 10.20 18.25 9.11
N GLU A 132 10.48 17.71 7.92
CA GLU A 132 11.16 16.42 7.73
C GLU A 132 12.48 16.38 8.51
N LYS A 133 13.39 17.34 8.28
CA LYS A 133 14.70 17.40 8.95
C LYS A 133 14.59 17.47 10.47
N ARG A 134 13.61 18.22 11.01
CA ARG A 134 13.39 18.30 12.47
C ARG A 134 12.91 16.97 13.04
N LEU A 135 11.98 16.30 12.37
CA LEU A 135 11.44 15.02 12.82
C LEU A 135 12.50 13.92 12.75
N LEU A 136 13.26 13.84 11.65
CA LEU A 136 14.38 12.90 11.53
C LEU A 136 15.47 13.17 12.57
N GLY A 137 15.85 14.43 12.79
CA GLY A 137 16.83 14.77 13.83
C GLY A 137 16.36 14.43 15.24
N THR A 138 15.06 14.51 15.51
CA THR A 138 14.47 14.04 16.78
C THR A 138 14.51 12.52 16.87
N LEU A 139 14.20 11.82 15.77
CA LEU A 139 14.23 10.37 15.69
C LEU A 139 15.66 9.83 15.90
N GLU A 140 16.68 10.46 15.32
CA GLU A 140 18.09 10.11 15.51
C GLU A 140 18.54 10.19 16.97
N GLN A 141 18.01 11.15 17.75
CA GLN A 141 18.33 11.29 19.16
C GLN A 141 17.66 10.22 20.03
N LEU A 142 16.46 9.78 19.64
CA LEU A 142 15.67 8.80 20.38
C LEU A 142 16.08 7.37 20.04
N ASP A 143 16.26 7.10 18.75
CA ASP A 143 16.57 5.79 18.19
C ASP A 143 17.39 5.95 16.88
N PRO A 144 18.73 5.92 16.98
CA PRO A 144 19.61 6.04 15.83
C PRO A 144 19.43 4.93 14.79
N GLU A 145 19.13 3.70 15.22
CA GLU A 145 18.97 2.56 14.31
C GLU A 145 17.70 2.72 13.48
N LEU A 146 16.58 3.09 14.13
CA LEU A 146 15.32 3.37 13.44
C LEU A 146 15.43 4.57 12.50
N ALA A 147 16.15 5.62 12.88
CA ALA A 147 16.37 6.77 12.02
C ALA A 147 17.12 6.39 10.74
N GLU A 148 18.17 5.58 10.85
CA GLU A 148 18.89 5.08 9.69
C GLU A 148 18.02 4.17 8.81
N GLU A 149 17.20 3.31 9.40
CA GLU A 149 16.27 2.47 8.64
C GLU A 149 15.23 3.29 7.86
N VAL A 150 14.66 4.32 8.50
CA VAL A 150 13.73 5.26 7.85
C VAL A 150 14.42 5.99 6.70
N LYS A 151 15.62 6.55 6.91
CA LYS A 151 16.38 7.23 5.85
C LYS A 151 16.64 6.29 4.67
N ASN A 152 17.01 5.04 4.95
CA ASN A 152 17.26 4.02 3.93
C ASN A 152 16.04 3.72 3.06
N ARG A 153 14.84 3.90 3.61
CA ARG A 153 13.58 3.74 2.87
C ARG A 153 13.12 5.01 2.14
N MET A 154 13.58 6.19 2.54
CA MET A 154 13.17 7.46 1.93
C MET A 154 13.77 7.72 0.54
N PHE A 155 14.99 7.25 0.30
CA PHE A 155 15.66 7.40 -0.99
C PHE A 155 16.45 6.14 -1.31
N VAL A 156 16.05 5.43 -2.36
CA VAL A 156 16.71 4.22 -2.85
C VAL A 156 17.56 4.52 -4.08
N PHE A 157 18.49 3.63 -4.43
CA PHE A 157 19.41 3.84 -5.56
C PHE A 157 18.67 4.11 -6.89
N GLU A 158 17.54 3.44 -7.13
CA GLU A 158 16.72 3.63 -8.33
C GLU A 158 16.12 5.05 -8.45
N ASP A 159 15.97 5.76 -7.32
CA ASP A 159 15.47 7.14 -7.29
C ASP A 159 16.46 8.15 -7.88
N ILE A 160 17.68 7.74 -8.23
CA ILE A 160 18.66 8.60 -8.93
C ILE A 160 18.10 9.16 -10.24
N THR A 161 17.15 8.46 -10.86
CA THR A 161 16.42 8.90 -12.06
C THR A 161 15.55 10.14 -11.82
N LYS A 162 15.20 10.44 -10.57
CA LYS A 162 14.45 11.63 -10.16
C LYS A 162 15.34 12.85 -9.96
N LEU A 163 16.67 12.70 -9.97
CA LEU A 163 17.60 13.80 -9.82
C LEU A 163 17.79 14.54 -11.14
N THR A 164 18.08 15.84 -11.06
CA THR A 164 18.48 16.62 -12.23
C THR A 164 19.85 16.17 -12.74
N ASN A 165 20.12 16.37 -14.03
CA ASN A 165 21.43 16.07 -14.62
C ASN A 165 22.59 16.75 -13.87
N GLN A 166 22.40 17.99 -13.41
CA GLN A 166 23.40 18.70 -12.62
C GLN A 166 23.68 18.02 -11.28
N ALA A 167 22.63 17.54 -10.60
CA ALA A 167 22.77 16.80 -9.35
C ALA A 167 23.49 15.46 -9.57
N ILE A 168 23.13 14.70 -10.62
CA ILE A 168 23.81 13.45 -10.97
C ILE A 168 25.29 13.71 -11.24
N GLN A 169 25.64 14.71 -12.05
CA GLN A 169 27.04 15.06 -12.32
C GLN A 169 27.81 15.47 -11.07
N ARG A 170 27.17 16.18 -10.12
CA ARG A 170 27.79 16.57 -8.86
C ARG A 170 28.10 15.36 -7.98
N VAL A 171 27.16 14.42 -7.91
CA VAL A 171 27.28 13.15 -7.17
C VAL A 171 28.41 12.30 -7.75
N LEU A 172 28.45 12.13 -9.07
CA LEU A 172 29.45 11.30 -9.75
C LEU A 172 30.90 11.78 -9.58
N ARG A 173 31.12 13.04 -9.20
CA ARG A 173 32.48 13.54 -8.88
C ARG A 173 33.04 13.01 -7.55
N GLU A 174 32.19 12.47 -6.69
CA GLU A 174 32.58 11.95 -5.36
C GLU A 174 32.56 10.43 -5.28
N ILE A 175 32.25 9.75 -6.39
CA ILE A 175 32.13 8.31 -6.46
C ILE A 175 33.36 7.74 -7.18
N ASP A 176 33.96 6.70 -6.60
CA ASP A 176 35.02 5.95 -7.25
C ASP A 176 34.47 5.13 -8.42
N ASN A 177 35.19 5.11 -9.55
CA ASN A 177 34.78 4.41 -10.76
C ASN A 177 34.53 2.91 -10.52
N ARG A 178 35.29 2.28 -9.62
CA ARG A 178 35.10 0.88 -9.25
C ARG A 178 33.79 0.67 -8.50
N ASP A 179 33.49 1.53 -7.52
CA ASP A 179 32.22 1.46 -6.79
C ASP A 179 31.03 1.72 -7.74
N LEU A 180 31.17 2.64 -8.70
CA LEU A 180 30.18 2.90 -9.74
C LEU A 180 29.95 1.67 -10.64
N ALA A 181 31.02 1.02 -11.12
CA ALA A 181 30.93 -0.17 -11.95
C ALA A 181 30.26 -1.34 -11.21
N ILE A 182 30.58 -1.54 -9.92
CA ILE A 182 29.95 -2.56 -9.08
C ILE A 182 28.45 -2.27 -8.92
N ALA A 183 28.08 -1.02 -8.60
CA ALA A 183 26.68 -0.63 -8.39
C ALA A 183 25.82 -0.78 -9.66
N LEU A 184 26.40 -0.46 -10.84
CA LEU A 184 25.72 -0.53 -12.13
C LEU A 184 25.54 -1.95 -12.67
N LYS A 185 26.24 -2.95 -12.12
CA LYS A 185 26.22 -4.34 -12.64
C LYS A 185 24.82 -4.97 -12.62
N THR A 186 23.98 -4.60 -11.67
CA THR A 186 22.59 -5.09 -11.56
C THR A 186 21.55 -3.97 -11.62
N ALA A 187 21.97 -2.74 -11.92
CA ALA A 187 21.10 -1.59 -11.98
C ALA A 187 20.09 -1.70 -13.15
N GLY A 188 18.91 -1.10 -12.97
CA GLY A 188 17.93 -0.97 -14.04
C GLY A 188 18.47 -0.21 -15.25
N LYS A 189 17.96 -0.50 -16.45
CA LYS A 189 18.38 0.17 -17.70
C LYS A 189 18.21 1.69 -17.64
N GLU A 190 17.17 2.15 -16.95
CA GLU A 190 16.87 3.58 -16.80
C GLU A 190 17.92 4.28 -15.93
N VAL A 191 18.31 3.66 -14.80
CA VAL A 191 19.37 4.15 -13.92
C VAL A 191 20.71 4.18 -14.64
N THR A 192 21.09 3.09 -15.30
CA THR A 192 22.34 3.02 -16.06
C THR A 192 22.39 4.10 -17.14
N LYS A 193 21.27 4.31 -17.85
CA LYS A 193 21.17 5.37 -18.85
C LYS A 193 21.30 6.76 -18.21
N ALA A 194 20.58 7.04 -17.13
CA ALA A 194 20.65 8.34 -16.45
C ALA A 194 22.06 8.68 -15.96
N ILE A 195 22.80 7.68 -15.45
CA ILE A 195 24.20 7.84 -15.06
C ILE A 195 25.09 8.07 -16.30
N PHE A 196 24.95 7.23 -17.33
CA PHE A 196 25.76 7.32 -18.54
C PHE A 196 25.57 8.65 -19.27
N ASP A 197 24.34 9.13 -19.40
CA ASP A 197 24.03 10.43 -20.02
C ASP A 197 24.72 11.62 -19.30
N ASN A 198 25.20 11.40 -18.07
CA ASN A 198 25.87 12.40 -17.23
C ASN A 198 27.40 12.19 -17.09
N ILE A 199 28.00 11.28 -17.85
CA ILE A 199 29.46 11.08 -17.92
C ILE A 199 29.99 11.12 -19.34
N SER A 200 31.29 11.31 -19.48
CA SER A 200 31.95 11.29 -20.80
C SER A 200 31.90 9.90 -21.42
N LYS A 201 31.85 9.83 -22.77
CA LYS A 201 31.89 8.55 -23.52
C LYS A 201 33.06 7.66 -23.12
N ARG A 202 34.25 8.25 -22.94
CA ARG A 202 35.44 7.51 -22.49
C ARG A 202 35.23 6.84 -21.12
N LEU A 203 34.56 7.54 -20.21
CA LEU A 203 34.26 6.98 -18.88
C LEU A 203 33.18 5.89 -18.97
N GLN A 204 32.17 6.06 -19.84
CA GLN A 204 31.18 5.00 -20.09
C GLN A 204 31.84 3.72 -20.60
N GLU A 205 32.75 3.83 -21.58
CA GLU A 205 33.51 2.71 -22.14
C GLU A 205 34.30 2.00 -21.03
N MET A 206 35.07 2.76 -20.24
CA MET A 206 35.86 2.21 -19.13
C MET A 206 35.00 1.49 -18.09
N ILE A 207 33.88 2.09 -17.66
CA ILE A 207 32.97 1.48 -16.70
C ILE A 207 32.33 0.21 -17.27
N THR A 208 32.00 0.21 -18.56
CA THR A 208 31.41 -0.95 -19.24
C THR A 208 32.41 -2.11 -19.32
N GLU A 209 33.67 -1.83 -19.67
CA GLU A 209 34.75 -2.80 -19.68
C GLU A 209 35.01 -3.38 -18.28
N ASP A 210 35.06 -2.51 -17.25
CA ASP A 210 35.22 -2.93 -15.86
C ASP A 210 34.08 -3.85 -15.41
N MET A 211 32.84 -3.49 -15.76
CA MET A 211 31.67 -4.32 -15.49
C MET A 211 31.81 -5.70 -16.15
N GLU A 212 32.22 -5.78 -17.42
CA GLU A 212 32.42 -7.05 -18.12
C GLU A 212 33.52 -7.90 -17.49
N PHE A 213 34.63 -7.27 -17.09
CA PHE A 213 35.79 -7.96 -16.50
C PHE A 213 35.55 -8.48 -15.08
N MET A 214 34.70 -7.83 -14.29
CA MET A 214 34.40 -8.21 -12.90
C MET A 214 33.76 -9.61 -12.74
N GLY A 215 33.18 -10.18 -13.81
CA GLY A 215 32.53 -11.49 -13.73
C GLY A 215 31.34 -11.54 -12.76
N PRO A 216 31.01 -12.72 -12.18
CA PRO A 216 29.94 -12.85 -11.18
C PRO A 216 30.34 -12.20 -9.85
N ILE A 217 29.51 -11.28 -9.37
CA ILE A 217 29.70 -10.59 -8.09
C ILE A 217 28.57 -10.95 -7.12
N ARG A 218 28.81 -10.83 -5.81
CA ARG A 218 27.78 -11.11 -4.81
C ARG A 218 26.78 -9.95 -4.77
N VAL A 219 25.50 -10.26 -4.61
CA VAL A 219 24.44 -9.26 -4.46
C VAL A 219 24.75 -8.29 -3.31
N ARG A 220 25.28 -8.79 -2.19
CA ARG A 220 25.69 -7.95 -1.06
C ARG A 220 26.73 -6.88 -1.44
N ASP A 221 27.71 -7.23 -2.28
CA ASP A 221 28.76 -6.30 -2.68
C ASP A 221 28.18 -5.18 -3.59
N VAL A 222 27.14 -5.50 -4.37
CA VAL A 222 26.37 -4.51 -5.13
C VAL A 222 25.59 -3.59 -4.20
N GLU A 223 24.83 -4.16 -3.27
CA GLU A 223 24.01 -3.38 -2.33
C GLU A 223 24.88 -2.42 -1.51
N GLU A 224 26.06 -2.88 -1.08
CA GLU A 224 27.05 -2.03 -0.40
C GLU A 224 27.52 -0.87 -1.31
N ALA A 225 27.84 -1.14 -2.58
CA ALA A 225 28.25 -0.09 -3.52
C ALA A 225 27.12 0.91 -3.83
N GLN A 226 25.89 0.42 -4.02
CA GLN A 226 24.71 1.26 -4.21
C GLN A 226 24.43 2.12 -2.97
N GLN A 227 24.55 1.54 -1.77
CA GLN A 227 24.38 2.27 -0.52
C GLN A 227 25.42 3.37 -0.34
N LYS A 228 26.69 3.14 -0.71
CA LYS A 228 27.72 4.20 -0.72
C LYS A 228 27.30 5.39 -1.58
N ILE A 229 26.77 5.12 -2.78
CA ILE A 229 26.29 6.17 -3.71
C ILE A 229 25.12 6.92 -3.11
N VAL A 230 24.14 6.22 -2.53
CA VAL A 230 23.00 6.84 -1.83
C VAL A 230 23.46 7.71 -0.66
N ASN A 231 24.46 7.28 0.11
CA ASN A 231 25.02 8.08 1.21
C ASN A 231 25.69 9.37 0.72
N VAL A 232 26.39 9.32 -0.43
CA VAL A 232 26.95 10.52 -1.08
C VAL A 232 25.83 11.49 -1.48
N ILE A 233 24.78 10.99 -2.11
CA ILE A 233 23.60 11.79 -2.50
C ILE A 233 22.99 12.48 -1.28
N ARG A 234 22.76 11.75 -0.18
CA ARG A 234 22.20 12.33 1.05
C ARG A 234 23.08 13.42 1.64
N ARG A 235 24.40 13.16 1.73
CA ARG A 235 25.35 14.15 2.24
C ARG A 235 25.31 15.45 1.42
N LEU A 236 25.25 15.33 0.09
CA LEU A 236 25.18 16.49 -0.81
C LEU A 236 23.84 17.22 -0.69
N ASP A 237 22.74 16.50 -0.50
CA ASP A 237 21.42 17.09 -0.25
C ASP A 237 21.41 17.84 1.10
N ASP A 238 21.97 17.24 2.15
CA ASP A 238 22.09 17.85 3.47
C ASP A 238 22.92 19.13 3.47
N ALA A 239 24.00 19.14 2.69
CA ALA A 239 24.83 20.32 2.44
C ALA A 239 24.15 21.38 1.55
N GLY A 240 23.02 21.05 0.92
CA GLY A 240 22.31 21.92 -0.01
C GLY A 240 22.99 22.06 -1.38
N GLU A 241 23.94 21.18 -1.71
CA GLU A 241 24.62 21.16 -3.00
C GLU A 241 23.79 20.52 -4.11
N ILE A 242 22.88 19.63 -3.73
CA ILE A 242 21.86 19.06 -4.61
C ILE A 242 20.49 19.19 -3.94
N ILE A 243 19.43 19.02 -4.74
CA ILE A 243 18.05 18.98 -4.25
C ILE A 243 17.44 17.69 -4.76
N ILE A 244 16.93 16.88 -3.82
CA ILE A 244 16.12 15.71 -4.14
C ILE A 244 14.65 16.16 -4.22
N SER A 245 14.08 16.19 -5.42
CA SER A 245 12.65 16.49 -5.61
C SER A 245 11.82 15.31 -5.11
N ARG A 246 11.21 15.44 -3.93
CA ARG A 246 10.40 14.38 -3.27
C ARG A 246 8.90 14.59 -3.41
N SER A 247 8.46 15.76 -3.89
CA SER A 247 7.05 16.12 -4.10
C SER A 247 6.88 16.82 -5.45
N GLN A 248 5.73 16.62 -6.11
CA GLN A 248 5.38 17.30 -7.37
C GLN A 248 5.28 18.83 -7.25
N GLU A 249 5.28 19.38 -6.03
CA GLU A 249 5.17 20.83 -5.77
C GLU A 249 6.52 21.56 -5.73
N ASP A 250 7.66 20.84 -5.71
CA ASP A 250 8.99 21.44 -5.73
C ASP A 250 9.58 21.53 -7.17
N GLU A 251 8.72 21.74 -8.17
CA GLU A 251 9.19 22.26 -9.46
C GLU A 251 9.59 23.72 -9.26
N LEU A 252 10.90 23.94 -9.11
CA LEU A 252 11.50 25.26 -9.20
C LEU A 252 11.09 25.92 -10.52
N VAL A 253 10.31 26.98 -10.42
CA VAL A 253 10.05 27.90 -11.53
C VAL A 253 11.36 28.59 -11.87
N VAL A 254 11.87 28.37 -13.09
CA VAL A 254 12.97 29.13 -13.70
C VAL A 254 12.40 30.17 -14.64
#